data_AF-A0A959XZL9-F1
#
_entry.id   AF-A0A959XZL9-F1
#
_cell.length_a   1.000
_cell.length_b   1.000
_cell.length_c   1.000
_cell.angle_alpha   90.00
_cell.angle_beta   90.00
_cell.angle_gamma   90.00
#
_symmetry.space_group_name_H-M   'P 1'
#
loop_
_entity.id
_entity.type
_entity.pdbx_description
1 polymer ?
#
loop_
_entity_poly.entity_id
_entity_poly.type
_entity_poly.pdbx_seq_one_letter_code
_entity_poly.pdbx_strand_id
1 'polypeptide(L)'
;MRIILSLISFALFQCAFAQKFEGLAMTPPMGWNSWNTFATNINAKLVMEIADDMVKSGMKDAGYSYIVLDDGWMAKERDPKTGNLVPDPEKFPDGLEP
;
A
#
# COMPACT_ATOMS: atom_id res chain seq x y z
N MET A 1 28.97 45.00 5.86
CA MET A 1 28.97 43.68 5.17
C MET A 1 28.51 42.52 6.05
N ARG A 2 28.89 42.44 7.34
CA ARG A 2 28.43 41.38 8.28
C ARG A 2 26.90 41.33 8.49
N ILE A 3 26.23 42.48 8.57
CA ILE A 3 24.77 42.54 8.80
C ILE A 3 23.97 42.04 7.59
N ILE A 4 24.48 42.26 6.37
CA ILE A 4 23.84 41.81 5.13
C ILE A 4 23.96 40.28 4.97
N LEU A 5 25.08 39.70 5.39
CA LEU A 5 25.27 38.24 5.44
C LEU A 5 24.32 37.56 6.45
N SER A 6 24.04 38.19 7.60
CA SER A 6 23.12 37.64 8.62
C SER A 6 21.64 37.65 8.18
N LEU A 7 21.22 38.61 7.34
CA LEU A 7 19.84 38.68 6.83
C LEU A 7 19.56 37.64 5.74
N ILE A 8 20.57 37.23 4.97
CA ILE A 8 20.44 36.18 3.96
C ILE A 8 20.29 34.79 4.60
N SER A 9 20.93 34.54 5.76
CA SER A 9 20.77 33.28 6.50
C SER A 9 19.37 33.06 7.09
N PHE A 10 18.58 34.11 7.31
CA PHE A 10 17.22 33.98 7.85
C PHE A 10 16.18 33.61 6.77
N ALA A 11 16.50 33.82 5.48
CA ALA A 11 15.59 33.53 4.36
C ALA A 11 15.59 32.05 3.92
N LEU A 12 16.44 31.19 4.51
CA LEU A 12 16.58 29.78 4.13
C LEU A 12 15.88 28.79 5.06
N PHE A 13 15.11 29.26 6.06
CA PHE A 13 14.16 28.41 6.78
C PHE A 13 12.91 28.19 5.93
N GLN A 14 13.04 27.47 4.82
CA GLN A 14 11.87 26.88 4.19
C GLN A 14 11.39 25.75 5.09
N CYS A 15 10.25 25.95 5.74
CA CYS A 15 9.50 24.85 6.35
C CYS A 15 9.12 23.89 5.21
N ALA A 16 9.82 22.76 5.12
CA ALA A 16 9.37 21.66 4.30
C ALA A 16 8.11 21.08 4.94
N PHE A 17 6.97 21.24 4.28
CA PHE A 17 5.75 20.53 4.65
C PHE A 17 5.72 19.18 3.95
N ALA A 18 5.26 18.15 4.65
CA ALA A 18 4.99 16.87 4.01
C ALA A 18 3.90 17.07 2.95
N GLN A 19 4.19 16.64 1.72
CA GLN A 19 3.21 16.66 0.64
C GLN A 19 2.16 15.59 0.91
N LYS A 20 0.89 16.01 1.01
CA LYS A 20 -0.25 15.10 1.13
C LYS A 20 -1.00 15.09 -0.19
N PHE A 21 -1.39 13.90 -0.64
CA PHE A 21 -2.32 13.77 -1.77
C PHE A 21 -3.70 14.27 -1.33
N GLU A 22 -4.28 15.17 -2.13
CA GLU A 22 -5.62 15.70 -1.87
C GLU A 22 -6.65 14.55 -1.86
N GLY A 23 -7.55 14.56 -0.87
CA GLY A 23 -8.60 13.55 -0.73
C GLY A 23 -8.17 12.18 -0.19
N LEU A 24 -6.86 11.91 -0.04
CA LEU A 24 -6.37 10.63 0.51
C LEU A 24 -5.88 10.77 1.95
N ALA A 25 -6.01 9.69 2.74
CA ALA A 25 -5.54 9.61 4.13
C ALA A 25 -5.94 10.83 4.99
N MET A 26 -7.19 11.29 4.86
CA MET A 26 -7.75 12.37 5.69
C MET A 26 -7.84 11.99 7.17
N THR A 27 -7.95 10.68 7.43
CA THR A 27 -7.70 10.01 8.71
C THR A 27 -6.66 8.91 8.50
N PRO A 28 -6.06 8.34 9.56
CA PRO A 28 -5.23 7.14 9.42
C PRO A 28 -5.99 6.04 8.64
N PRO A 29 -5.38 5.44 7.61
CA PRO A 29 -6.02 4.36 6.86
C PRO A 29 -6.17 3.13 7.76
N MET A 30 -7.32 2.46 7.64
CA MET A 30 -7.66 1.29 8.43
C MET A 30 -7.92 0.11 7.51
N GLY A 31 -7.31 -1.04 7.81
CA GLY A 31 -7.41 -2.23 6.97
C GLY A 31 -6.67 -3.42 7.56
N TRP A 32 -6.48 -4.43 6.72
CA TRP A 32 -5.73 -5.64 7.02
C TRP A 32 -4.55 -5.78 6.04
N ASN A 33 -3.45 -6.37 6.50
CA ASN A 33 -2.28 -6.68 5.68
C ASN A 33 -1.91 -8.16 5.87
N SER A 34 -1.55 -8.85 4.78
CA SER A 34 -1.28 -10.29 4.79
C SER A 34 -0.03 -10.73 5.56
N TRP A 35 0.97 -9.84 5.70
CA TRP A 35 2.32 -10.20 6.11
C TRP A 35 2.41 -10.80 7.51
N ASN A 36 1.80 -10.15 8.50
CA ASN A 36 2.01 -10.50 9.92
C ASN A 36 1.60 -11.93 10.27
N THR A 37 0.73 -12.55 9.47
CA THR A 37 0.24 -13.91 9.70
C THR A 37 0.70 -14.89 8.62
N PHE A 38 0.73 -14.45 7.36
CA PHE A 38 0.90 -15.37 6.22
C PHE A 38 2.25 -15.24 5.52
N ALA A 39 3.00 -14.15 5.74
CA ALA A 39 4.19 -13.83 4.95
C ALA A 39 3.90 -14.01 3.44
N THR A 40 4.69 -14.84 2.75
CA THR A 40 4.52 -15.14 1.32
C THR A 40 3.56 -16.29 1.02
N ASN A 41 2.97 -16.92 2.04
CA ASN A 41 2.01 -18.03 1.88
C ASN A 41 0.58 -17.51 1.68
N ILE A 42 0.38 -16.83 0.55
CA ILE A 42 -0.88 -16.19 0.15
C ILE A 42 -1.36 -16.69 -1.21
N ASN A 43 -2.67 -16.66 -1.44
CA ASN A 43 -3.32 -16.93 -2.73
C ASN A 43 -4.68 -16.20 -2.82
N ALA A 44 -5.28 -16.18 -4.01
CA ALA A 44 -6.54 -15.49 -4.27
C ALA A 44 -7.67 -15.95 -3.32
N LYS A 45 -7.81 -17.26 -3.11
CA LYS A 45 -8.83 -17.83 -2.22
C LYS A 45 -8.72 -17.29 -0.79
N LEU A 46 -7.53 -17.32 -0.21
CA LEU A 46 -7.28 -16.80 1.14
C LEU A 46 -7.64 -15.32 1.25
N VAL A 47 -7.22 -14.51 0.28
CA VAL A 47 -7.47 -13.05 0.30
C VAL A 47 -8.97 -12.76 0.22
N MET A 48 -9.71 -13.50 -0.62
CA MET A 48 -11.17 -13.39 -0.72
C MET A 48 -11.87 -13.84 0.57
N GLU A 49 -11.43 -14.93 1.20
CA GLU A 49 -11.96 -15.40 2.49
C GLU A 49 -11.74 -14.35 3.61
N ILE A 50 -10.56 -13.70 3.65
CA ILE A 50 -10.30 -12.59 4.57
C ILE A 50 -11.23 -11.39 4.29
N ALA A 51 -11.47 -11.07 3.02
CA ALA A 51 -12.39 -10.01 2.65
C ALA A 51 -13.82 -10.29 3.18
N ASP A 52 -14.31 -11.51 2.97
CA ASP A 52 -15.61 -11.95 3.46
C ASP A 52 -15.66 -11.90 4.99
N ASP A 53 -14.61 -12.35 5.67
CA ASP A 53 -14.57 -12.38 7.14
C ASP A 53 -14.46 -10.99 7.75
N MET A 54 -13.78 -10.03 7.10
CA MET A 54 -13.80 -8.61 7.49
C MET A 54 -15.21 -8.01 7.43
N VAL A 55 -16.05 -8.47 6.49
CA VAL A 55 -17.48 -8.08 6.44
C VAL A 55 -18.26 -8.78 7.55
N LYS A 56 -18.18 -10.11 7.63
CA LYS A 56 -18.94 -10.91 8.62
C LYS A 56 -18.67 -10.51 10.07
N SER A 57 -17.42 -10.16 10.38
CA SER A 57 -16.99 -9.75 11.72
C SER A 57 -17.39 -8.32 12.09
N GLY A 58 -17.89 -7.52 11.14
CA GLY A 58 -18.18 -6.10 11.35
C GLY A 58 -16.95 -5.18 11.28
N MET A 59 -15.77 -5.70 10.96
CA MET A 59 -14.56 -4.87 10.81
C MET A 59 -14.73 -3.82 9.70
N LYS A 60 -15.37 -4.17 8.58
CA LYS A 60 -15.69 -3.21 7.53
C LYS A 60 -16.52 -2.04 8.05
N ASP A 61 -17.58 -2.34 8.80
CA ASP A 61 -18.49 -1.33 9.38
C ASP A 61 -17.79 -0.48 10.46
N ALA A 62 -16.77 -1.04 11.12
CA ALA A 62 -15.89 -0.33 12.04
C ALA A 62 -14.82 0.55 11.33
N GLY A 63 -14.75 0.55 9.99
CA GLY A 63 -13.88 1.41 9.19
C GLY A 63 -12.67 0.73 8.53
N TYR A 64 -12.45 -0.57 8.78
CA TYR A 64 -11.37 -1.33 8.13
C TYR A 64 -11.74 -1.64 6.68
N SER A 65 -11.22 -0.83 5.76
CA SER A 65 -11.68 -0.78 4.36
C SER A 65 -10.61 -1.19 3.33
N TYR A 66 -9.36 -1.30 3.76
CA TYR A 66 -8.26 -1.74 2.89
C TYR A 66 -7.92 -3.21 3.13
N ILE A 67 -7.72 -3.95 2.03
CA ILE A 67 -7.03 -5.23 2.02
C ILE A 67 -5.69 -4.99 1.33
N VAL A 68 -4.61 -5.05 2.11
CA VAL A 68 -3.25 -4.82 1.63
C VAL A 68 -2.60 -6.18 1.38
N LEU A 69 -2.48 -6.51 0.10
CA LEU A 69 -1.71 -7.67 -0.34
C LEU A 69 -0.21 -7.35 -0.26
N ASP A 70 0.49 -8.00 0.65
CA ASP A 70 1.92 -7.79 0.85
C ASP A 70 2.75 -8.69 -0.10
N ASP A 71 4.03 -8.92 0.21
CA ASP A 71 4.95 -9.66 -0.65
C ASP A 71 4.51 -11.12 -0.92
N GLY A 72 4.95 -11.67 -2.05
CA GLY A 72 4.70 -13.05 -2.46
C GLY A 72 3.51 -13.26 -3.41
N TRP A 73 2.92 -12.19 -3.97
CA TRP A 73 1.83 -12.30 -4.96
C TRP A 73 2.31 -12.48 -6.40
N MET A 74 3.49 -11.96 -6.74
CA MET A 74 4.02 -11.96 -8.10
C MET A 74 4.78 -13.24 -8.44
N ALA A 75 4.82 -13.57 -9.73
CA ALA A 75 5.70 -14.59 -10.25
C ALA A 75 7.17 -14.19 -10.10
N LYS A 76 8.07 -15.18 -10.13
CA LYS A 76 9.52 -14.96 -10.04
C LYS A 76 10.07 -14.13 -11.20
N GLU A 77 9.51 -14.33 -12.38
CA GLU A 77 9.94 -13.67 -13.61
C GLU A 77 8.87 -12.69 -14.09
N ARG A 78 9.32 -11.59 -14.70
CA ARG A 78 8.45 -10.62 -15.38
C ARG A 78 7.95 -11.19 -16.70
N ASP A 79 6.88 -10.60 -17.24
CA ASP A 79 6.47 -10.91 -18.60
C ASP A 79 7.62 -10.58 -19.59
N PRO A 80 8.08 -11.54 -20.41
CA PRO A 80 9.28 -11.37 -21.22
C PRO A 80 9.10 -10.42 -22.41
N LYS A 81 7.86 -10.05 -22.77
CA LYS A 81 7.56 -9.15 -23.89
C LYS A 81 7.40 -7.71 -23.43
N THR A 82 6.76 -7.50 -22.29
CA THR A 82 6.36 -6.19 -21.76
C THR A 82 7.24 -5.74 -20.60
N GLY A 83 7.90 -6.65 -19.90
CA GLY A 83 8.67 -6.36 -18.68
C GLY A 83 7.79 -6.10 -17.44
N ASN A 84 6.48 -6.30 -17.53
CA ASN A 84 5.55 -6.06 -16.43
C ASN A 84 5.67 -7.14 -15.34
N LEU A 85 5.34 -6.76 -14.11
CA LEU A 85 5.06 -7.74 -13.05
C LEU A 85 3.82 -8.54 -13.46
N VAL A 86 3.83 -9.83 -13.18
CA VAL A 86 2.69 -10.71 -13.39
C VAL A 86 2.35 -11.45 -12.10
N PRO A 87 1.08 -11.69 -11.79
CA PRO A 87 0.69 -12.50 -10.65
C PRO A 87 1.22 -13.92 -10.79
N ASP A 88 1.59 -14.56 -9.67
CA ASP A 88 1.98 -15.96 -9.67
C ASP A 88 0.77 -16.82 -10.10
N PRO A 89 0.84 -17.58 -11.21
CA PRO A 89 -0.32 -18.29 -11.76
C PRO A 89 -0.79 -19.46 -10.89
N GLU A 90 0.03 -19.95 -9.95
CA GLU A 90 -0.41 -20.97 -8.99
C GLU A 90 -1.19 -20.35 -7.83
N LYS A 91 -0.85 -19.11 -7.44
CA LYS A 91 -1.50 -18.40 -6.32
C LYS A 91 -2.69 -17.56 -6.77
N PHE A 92 -2.61 -16.97 -7.97
CA PHE A 92 -3.57 -16.04 -8.55
C PHE A 92 -3.86 -16.46 -10.01
N PRO A 93 -4.51 -17.63 -10.22
CA PRO A 93 -4.73 -18.19 -11.56
C PRO A 93 -5.58 -17.29 -12.47
N ASP A 94 -6.46 -16.49 -11.87
CA ASP A 94 -7.33 -15.54 -12.58
C ASP A 94 -6.72 -14.12 -12.59
N GLY A 95 -5.50 -13.93 -12.06
CA GLY A 95 -4.85 -12.63 -11.91
C GLY A 95 -5.26 -11.86 -10.65
N LEU A 96 -4.96 -10.55 -10.63
CA LEU A 96 -5.37 -9.63 -9.56
C LEU A 96 -6.62 -8.81 -9.91
N GLU A 97 -6.94 -8.72 -11.20
CA GLU A 97 -8.16 -8.09 -11.69
C GLU A 97 -9.29 -9.14 -11.69
N PRO A 98 -10.53 -8.75 -11.32
CA PRO A 98 -11.70 -9.62 -11.45
C PRO A 98 -12.05 -10.00 -12.90
#